data_AF-A0A4P7Z1I6-F1
#
_entry.id   AF-A0A4P7Z1I6-F1
#
_cell.length_a   1.000
_cell.length_b   1.000
_cell.length_c   1.000
_cell.angle_alpha   90.00
_cell.angle_beta   90.00
_cell.angle_gamma   90.00
#
_symmetry.space_group_name_H-M   'P 1'
#
loop_
_entity.id
_entity.type
_entity.pdbx_description
1 polymer ?
#
loop_
_entity_poly.entity_id
_entity_poly.type
_entity_poly.pdbx_seq_one_letter_code
_entity_poly.pdbx_strand_id
1 'polypeptide(L)'
;MFPTGVTVVTVLDEEGNPRGITANSFTSVSLDPPLVLVCIGNRSFSFPIFCSAPSFAVNLLHEGQADVSSLFASRSPEKFHSTGFGPKHTGAPVLTDCLAWFDCTVHDRVFAGDHLILIGRVQDFGPSETANRTAPLGFCRGRYTTVRDSLDAGAEAPHGIQVGYLVEADDGILLQSDGAGGWRLPGGRSRKAERSLLLADGGTLPLRPDDSFLYSVFDIAGQDAGCLVYRARLSADATATTLPPGFRFFALDALPFEAMPMRETRAMLRRYVRERRADRFGIYIDSSDGGRLAMVDGSTSSWPGAFAENG
;
A
#
# COMPACT_ATOMS: atom_id res chain seq x y z
N MET A 1 5.27 -18.19 -10.84
CA MET A 1 6.22 -17.71 -9.83
C MET A 1 5.63 -16.48 -9.18
N PHE A 2 5.66 -16.42 -7.85
CA PHE A 2 5.01 -15.36 -7.08
C PHE A 2 6.06 -14.31 -6.65
N PRO A 3 5.91 -13.03 -7.04
CA PRO A 3 6.80 -11.96 -6.57
C PRO A 3 6.51 -11.65 -5.10
N THR A 4 7.56 -11.33 -4.35
CA THR A 4 7.48 -11.06 -2.91
C THR A 4 8.31 -9.82 -2.56
N GLY A 5 7.93 -9.11 -1.51
CA GLY A 5 8.88 -8.24 -0.81
C GLY A 5 9.98 -9.05 -0.12
N VAL A 6 11.04 -8.38 0.31
CA VAL A 6 12.11 -8.99 1.11
C VAL A 6 12.03 -8.47 2.54
N THR A 7 12.15 -9.38 3.51
CA THR A 7 12.16 -9.06 4.93
C THR A 7 13.40 -9.61 5.62
N VAL A 8 13.78 -8.99 6.74
CA VAL A 8 14.68 -9.58 7.73
C VAL A 8 13.88 -9.84 9.00
N VAL A 9 13.84 -11.10 9.41
CA VAL A 9 13.23 -11.52 10.68
C VAL A 9 14.32 -11.53 11.74
N THR A 10 14.06 -10.92 12.89
CA THR A 10 15.02 -10.75 13.97
C THR A 10 14.46 -11.21 15.31
N VAL A 11 15.33 -11.75 16.16
CA VAL A 11 15.04 -12.22 17.52
C VAL A 11 16.22 -11.94 18.43
N LEU A 12 16.03 -12.07 19.74
CA LEU A 12 17.11 -12.18 20.72
C LEU A 12 17.30 -13.65 21.09
N ASP A 13 18.55 -14.08 21.32
CA ASP A 13 18.84 -15.33 22.01
C ASP A 13 18.72 -15.19 23.54
N GLU A 14 18.93 -16.29 24.26
CA GLU A 14 18.75 -16.35 25.72
C GLU A 14 19.72 -15.42 26.46
N GLU A 15 20.88 -15.17 25.88
CA GLU A 15 21.87 -14.22 26.38
C GLU A 15 21.61 -12.77 25.93
N GLY A 16 20.53 -12.52 25.19
CA GLY A 16 20.15 -11.20 24.70
C GLY A 16 20.93 -10.73 23.47
N ASN A 17 21.63 -11.61 22.76
CA ASN A 17 22.31 -11.24 21.52
C ASN A 17 21.31 -11.25 20.34
N PRO A 18 21.44 -10.29 19.41
CA PRO A 18 20.57 -10.21 18.26
C PRO A 18 20.89 -11.30 17.23
N ARG A 19 19.84 -11.90 16.68
CA ARG A 19 19.88 -12.92 15.64
C ARG A 19 18.89 -12.56 14.55
N GLY A 20 19.20 -12.92 13.31
CA GLY A 20 18.30 -12.61 12.21
C GLY A 20 18.58 -13.38 10.93
N ILE A 21 17.54 -13.46 10.11
CA ILE A 21 17.52 -14.17 8.84
C ILE A 21 16.67 -13.40 7.82
N THR A 22 17.16 -13.36 6.58
CA THR A 22 16.36 -12.88 5.45
C THR A 22 15.29 -13.90 5.10
N ALA A 23 14.05 -13.43 4.96
CA ALA A 23 12.93 -14.23 4.52
C ALA A 23 12.08 -13.44 3.51
N ASN A 24 11.51 -14.15 2.55
CA ASN A 24 10.53 -13.61 1.62
C ASN A 24 9.20 -14.39 1.66
N SER A 25 9.01 -15.20 2.70
CA SER A 25 7.82 -15.99 3.02
C SER A 25 6.84 -15.25 3.94
N PHE A 26 7.08 -13.95 4.20
CA PHE A 26 6.24 -13.13 5.05
C PHE A 26 4.83 -12.98 4.47
N THR A 27 3.80 -13.06 5.32
CA THR A 27 2.40 -12.90 4.91
C THR A 27 1.56 -12.37 6.07
N SER A 28 0.64 -11.45 5.81
CA SER A 28 -0.40 -11.07 6.77
C SER A 28 -1.44 -12.19 6.89
N VAL A 29 -1.86 -12.50 8.12
CA VAL A 29 -2.73 -13.65 8.40
C VAL A 29 -4.11 -13.22 8.86
N SER A 30 -4.17 -12.30 9.83
CA SER A 30 -5.41 -11.87 10.45
C SER A 30 -5.32 -10.40 10.85
N LEU A 31 -6.46 -9.71 10.82
CA LEU A 31 -6.59 -8.34 11.33
C LEU A 31 -6.99 -8.33 12.82
N ASP A 32 -7.90 -9.23 13.24
CA ASP A 32 -8.37 -9.34 14.62
C ASP A 32 -8.39 -10.81 15.10
N PRO A 33 -7.46 -11.22 15.99
CA PRO A 33 -6.30 -10.43 16.44
C PRO A 33 -5.33 -10.16 15.27
N PRO A 34 -4.48 -9.11 15.35
CA PRO A 34 -3.54 -8.80 14.28
C PRO A 34 -2.42 -9.84 14.25
N LEU A 35 -2.44 -10.70 13.23
CA LEU A 35 -1.49 -11.80 13.06
C LEU A 35 -0.72 -11.68 11.73
N VAL A 36 0.56 -12.01 11.80
CA VAL A 36 1.44 -12.20 10.65
C VAL A 36 2.12 -13.57 10.74
N LEU A 37 2.61 -14.08 9.63
CA LEU A 37 3.46 -15.27 9.61
C LEU A 37 4.73 -15.05 8.79
N VAL A 38 5.73 -15.86 9.12
CA VAL A 38 6.95 -16.02 8.32
C VAL A 38 7.48 -17.44 8.47
N CYS A 39 8.02 -18.01 7.39
CA CYS A 39 8.60 -19.36 7.41
C CYS A 39 10.12 -19.30 7.60
N ILE A 40 10.63 -19.98 8.62
CA ILE A 40 12.05 -20.10 8.94
C ILE A 40 12.56 -21.48 8.54
N GLY A 41 13.52 -21.55 7.64
CA GLY A 41 14.12 -22.81 7.21
C GLY A 41 14.95 -23.46 8.32
N ASN A 42 14.79 -24.78 8.52
CA ASN A 42 15.47 -25.54 9.57
C ASN A 42 16.99 -25.66 9.42
N ARG A 43 17.53 -25.34 8.24
CA ARG A 43 18.97 -25.27 7.96
C ARG A 43 19.61 -23.94 8.39
N SER A 44 18.82 -22.97 8.82
CA SER A 44 19.32 -21.71 9.37
C SER A 44 20.09 -21.95 10.66
N PHE A 45 21.24 -21.28 10.82
CA PHE A 45 21.99 -21.32 12.07
C PHE A 45 21.19 -20.75 13.25
N SER A 46 20.29 -19.80 12.99
CA SER A 46 19.41 -19.20 14.00
C SER A 46 18.13 -20.00 14.24
N PHE A 47 17.91 -21.12 13.53
CA PHE A 47 16.67 -21.90 13.66
C PHE A 47 16.32 -22.31 15.10
N PRO A 48 17.26 -22.84 15.91
CA PRO A 48 16.95 -23.20 17.30
C PRO A 48 16.45 -22.01 18.12
N ILE A 49 16.97 -20.82 17.82
CA ILE A 49 16.64 -19.57 18.53
C ILE A 49 15.22 -19.13 18.18
N PHE A 50 14.81 -19.23 16.91
CA PHE A 50 13.42 -18.98 16.51
C PHE A 50 12.42 -19.99 17.13
N CYS A 51 12.88 -21.21 17.46
CA CYS A 51 12.04 -22.21 18.10
C CYS A 51 11.68 -21.86 19.56
N SER A 52 12.51 -21.08 20.26
CA SER A 52 12.31 -20.73 21.68
C SER A 52 12.00 -19.24 21.93
N ALA A 53 12.44 -18.33 21.05
CA ALA A 53 12.33 -16.88 21.28
C ALA A 53 10.88 -16.41 21.50
N PRO A 54 10.56 -15.69 22.59
CA PRO A 54 9.19 -15.30 22.92
C PRO A 54 8.61 -14.21 22.02
N SER A 55 9.48 -13.45 21.36
CA SER A 55 9.14 -12.35 20.47
C SER A 55 10.09 -12.30 19.28
N PHE A 56 9.66 -11.64 18.21
CA PHE A 56 10.43 -11.41 17.01
C PHE A 56 9.97 -10.12 16.33
N ALA A 57 10.83 -9.53 15.51
CA ALA A 57 10.45 -8.46 14.61
C ALA A 57 10.60 -8.87 13.15
N VAL A 58 9.75 -8.31 12.29
CA VAL A 58 9.83 -8.45 10.83
C VAL A 58 10.15 -7.08 10.26
N ASN A 59 11.26 -6.97 9.54
CA ASN A 59 11.74 -5.71 8.97
C ASN A 59 11.65 -5.79 7.45
N LEU A 60 10.74 -5.03 6.84
CA LEU A 60 10.57 -4.96 5.40
C LEU A 60 11.68 -4.09 4.82
N LEU A 61 12.39 -4.60 3.82
CA LEU A 61 13.54 -3.89 3.24
C LEU A 61 13.11 -2.96 2.11
N HIS A 62 13.78 -1.81 1.99
CA HIS A 62 13.64 -0.94 0.83
C HIS A 62 14.67 -1.28 -0.25
N GLU A 63 14.48 -0.75 -1.46
CA GLU A 63 15.22 -1.09 -2.69
C GLU A 63 16.75 -0.94 -2.58
N GLY A 64 17.22 -0.10 -1.65
CA GLY A 64 18.64 0.14 -1.39
C GLY A 64 19.33 -0.97 -0.58
N GLN A 65 18.59 -1.94 -0.06
CA GLN A 65 19.07 -2.88 0.97
C GLN A 65 19.29 -4.31 0.46
N ALA A 66 19.63 -4.47 -0.82
CA ALA A 66 19.98 -5.77 -1.37
C ALA A 66 21.22 -6.40 -0.68
N ASP A 67 22.13 -5.56 -0.19
CA ASP A 67 23.29 -5.93 0.61
C ASP A 67 22.89 -6.44 2.00
N VAL A 68 21.99 -5.75 2.71
CA VAL A 68 21.44 -6.19 4.01
C VAL A 68 20.71 -7.53 3.84
N SER A 69 19.85 -7.64 2.81
CA SER A 69 19.20 -8.91 2.46
C SER A 69 20.22 -10.05 2.28
N SER A 70 21.32 -9.78 1.56
CA SER A 70 22.35 -10.79 1.28
C SER A 70 23.15 -11.14 2.55
N LEU A 71 23.46 -10.15 3.40
CA LEU A 71 24.13 -10.34 4.68
C LEU A 71 23.30 -11.22 5.61
N PHE A 72 22.00 -10.94 5.76
CA PHE A 72 21.12 -11.69 6.64
C PHE A 72 20.72 -13.07 6.09
N ALA A 73 20.85 -13.30 4.78
CA ALA A 73 20.76 -14.62 4.16
C ALA A 73 22.04 -15.46 4.32
N SER A 74 23.19 -14.81 4.57
CA SER A 74 24.48 -15.47 4.73
C SER A 74 24.63 -16.19 6.09
N ARG A 75 25.73 -16.93 6.23
CA ARG A 75 26.14 -17.56 7.50
C ARG A 75 27.07 -16.68 8.34
N SER A 76 27.20 -15.39 8.01
CA SER A 76 28.03 -14.47 8.79
C SER A 76 27.56 -14.42 10.25
N PRO A 77 28.48 -14.51 11.24
CA PRO A 77 28.14 -14.32 12.65
C PRO A 77 27.95 -12.85 13.02
N GLU A 78 28.47 -11.91 12.22
CA GLU A 78 28.55 -10.48 12.54
C GLU A 78 27.50 -9.62 11.82
N LYS A 79 26.33 -10.18 11.51
CA LYS A 79 25.25 -9.49 10.75
C LYS A 79 24.84 -8.13 11.32
N PHE A 80 24.88 -8.00 12.64
CA PHE A 80 24.45 -6.80 13.36
C PHE A 80 25.58 -5.80 13.63
N HIS A 81 26.85 -6.09 13.29
CA HIS A 81 27.94 -5.12 13.44
C HIS A 81 27.82 -3.97 12.44
N SER A 82 27.33 -4.26 11.23
CA SER A 82 27.17 -3.30 10.14
C SER A 82 25.74 -2.82 9.93
N THR A 83 24.81 -3.22 10.80
CA THR A 83 23.37 -2.94 10.62
C THR A 83 22.82 -2.31 11.90
N GLY A 84 22.36 -1.06 11.81
CA GLY A 84 21.73 -0.38 12.95
C GLY A 84 20.42 -1.05 13.36
N PHE A 85 20.21 -1.20 14.68
CA PHE A 85 18.98 -1.76 15.23
C PHE A 85 18.68 -1.16 16.61
N GLY A 86 17.41 -1.24 17.03
CA GLY A 86 16.97 -0.86 18.36
C GLY A 86 15.68 -1.57 18.75
N PRO A 87 15.34 -1.62 20.04
CA PRO A 87 14.09 -2.21 20.51
C PRO A 87 12.89 -1.31 20.19
N LYS A 88 11.69 -1.92 20.10
CA LYS A 88 10.40 -1.22 20.12
C LYS A 88 9.57 -1.68 21.33
N HIS A 89 8.47 -2.38 21.13
CA HIS A 89 7.56 -2.83 22.19
C HIS A 89 8.04 -4.09 22.92
N THR A 90 8.45 -5.13 22.19
CA THR A 90 8.78 -6.45 22.77
C THR A 90 10.26 -6.61 23.13
N GLY A 91 11.10 -5.66 22.72
CA GLY A 91 12.55 -5.76 22.81
C GLY A 91 13.22 -6.51 21.65
N ALA A 92 12.46 -7.12 20.75
CA ALA A 92 13.03 -7.72 19.54
C ALA A 92 13.77 -6.66 18.69
N PRO A 93 14.90 -7.01 18.01
CA PRO A 93 15.69 -6.02 17.28
C PRO A 93 14.97 -5.49 16.04
N VAL A 94 14.55 -4.23 16.03
CA VAL A 94 14.03 -3.57 14.83
C VAL A 94 15.16 -2.86 14.12
N LEU A 95 15.35 -3.12 12.83
CA LEU A 95 16.38 -2.47 12.02
C LEU A 95 16.05 -0.98 11.89
N THR A 96 17.04 -0.12 12.12
CA THR A 96 16.82 1.33 12.06
C THR A 96 16.52 1.77 10.64
N ASP A 97 17.29 1.29 9.67
CA ASP A 97 17.09 1.59 8.25
C ASP A 97 16.31 0.43 7.62
N CYS A 98 14.99 0.46 7.66
CA CYS A 98 14.12 -0.50 6.96
C CYS A 98 12.88 0.22 6.45
N LEU A 99 12.18 -0.27 5.44
CA LEU A 99 10.98 0.41 4.93
C LEU A 99 9.87 0.50 5.99
N ALA A 100 9.60 -0.62 6.64
CA ALA A 100 8.60 -0.75 7.70
C ALA A 100 8.94 -1.95 8.58
N TRP A 101 8.36 -1.99 9.76
CA TRP A 101 8.60 -3.07 10.73
C TRP A 101 7.33 -3.48 11.44
N PHE A 102 7.32 -4.74 11.88
CA PHE A 102 6.29 -5.32 12.76
C PHE A 102 7.00 -5.92 13.96
N ASP A 103 6.60 -5.51 15.17
CA ASP A 103 7.11 -6.04 16.42
C ASP A 103 6.07 -7.00 17.03
N CYS A 104 6.45 -8.26 17.20
CA CYS A 104 5.52 -9.36 17.44
C CYS A 104 5.90 -10.18 18.66
N THR A 105 4.89 -10.56 19.45
CA THR A 105 5.00 -11.72 20.36
C THR A 105 4.65 -12.98 19.59
N VAL A 106 5.31 -14.10 19.87
CA VAL A 106 4.97 -15.36 19.21
C VAL A 106 3.57 -15.82 19.64
N HIS A 107 2.70 -16.02 18.66
CA HIS A 107 1.36 -16.55 18.83
C HIS A 107 1.37 -18.08 18.72
N ASP A 108 2.03 -18.64 17.71
CA ASP A 108 2.13 -20.09 17.50
C ASP A 108 3.36 -20.47 16.66
N ARG A 109 3.72 -21.76 16.70
CA ARG A 109 4.82 -22.39 15.97
C ARG A 109 4.33 -23.68 15.33
N VAL A 110 4.26 -23.70 14.00
CA VAL A 110 3.84 -24.89 13.25
C VAL A 110 5.01 -25.44 12.46
N PHE A 111 5.45 -26.66 12.78
CA PHE A 111 6.47 -27.36 11.99
C PHE A 111 5.84 -27.90 10.71
N ALA A 112 6.32 -27.43 9.56
CA ALA A 112 5.81 -27.77 8.24
C ALA A 112 6.96 -28.23 7.34
N GLY A 113 7.29 -29.52 7.41
CA GLY A 113 8.39 -30.09 6.65
C GLY A 113 9.75 -29.55 7.08
N ASP A 114 10.48 -28.92 6.16
CA ASP A 114 11.79 -28.33 6.41
C ASP A 114 11.74 -26.88 6.93
N HIS A 115 10.55 -26.38 7.25
CA HIS A 115 10.33 -25.04 7.78
C HIS A 115 9.55 -25.04 9.10
N LEU A 116 9.82 -24.04 9.92
CA LEU A 116 8.95 -23.58 10.98
C LEU A 116 8.10 -22.41 10.44
N ILE A 117 6.78 -22.54 10.47
CA ILE A 117 5.86 -21.42 10.30
C ILE A 117 5.76 -20.73 11.66
N LEU A 118 6.32 -19.54 11.74
CA LEU A 118 6.28 -18.71 12.93
C LEU A 118 5.11 -17.72 12.79
N ILE A 119 4.11 -17.83 13.65
CA ILE A 119 2.95 -16.95 13.66
C ILE A 119 3.13 -15.95 14.80
N GLY A 120 3.08 -14.66 14.49
CA GLY A 120 3.25 -13.57 15.44
C GLY A 120 1.99 -12.76 15.61
N ARG A 121 1.68 -12.39 16.86
CA ARG A 121 0.71 -11.34 17.17
C ARG A 121 1.42 -10.00 17.20
N VAL A 122 0.99 -9.08 16.34
CA VAL A 122 1.58 -7.74 16.24
C VAL A 122 1.23 -6.95 17.49
N GLN A 123 2.26 -6.44 18.17
CA GLN A 123 2.13 -5.55 19.33
C GLN A 123 2.34 -4.09 18.95
N ASP A 124 3.22 -3.85 17.98
CA ASP A 124 3.50 -2.52 17.43
C ASP A 124 3.97 -2.66 15.98
N PHE A 125 3.77 -1.63 15.17
CA PHE A 125 4.24 -1.60 13.79
C PHE A 125 4.37 -0.16 13.30
N GLY A 126 5.22 0.07 12.31
CA GLY A 126 5.33 1.39 11.72
C GLY A 126 6.31 1.47 10.57
N PRO A 127 6.36 2.61 9.87
CA PRO A 127 7.47 2.93 9.00
C PRO A 127 8.75 3.12 9.83
N SER A 128 9.92 2.97 9.20
CA SER A 128 11.14 3.51 9.80
C SER A 128 11.15 5.04 9.71
N GLU A 129 11.76 5.67 10.71
CA GLU A 129 12.04 7.11 10.75
C GLU A 129 13.14 7.52 9.75
N THR A 130 14.07 6.64 9.40
CA THR A 130 15.21 6.94 8.51
C THR A 130 15.00 6.51 7.06
N ALA A 131 14.00 5.65 6.79
CA ALA A 131 13.67 5.30 5.42
C ALA A 131 13.09 6.51 4.71
N ASN A 132 13.93 7.18 3.92
CA ASN A 132 13.44 8.04 2.84
C ASN A 132 12.45 7.23 2.00
N ARG A 133 11.37 7.87 1.51
CA ARG A 133 10.24 7.31 0.75
C ARG A 133 10.70 6.50 -0.49
N THR A 134 11.28 5.34 -0.26
CA THR A 134 11.97 4.48 -1.23
C THR A 134 11.09 3.28 -1.53
N ALA A 135 11.18 2.76 -2.75
CA ALA A 135 10.39 1.59 -3.13
C ALA A 135 10.78 0.37 -2.28
N PRO A 136 9.88 -0.61 -2.07
CA PRO A 136 10.25 -1.86 -1.42
C PRO A 136 11.22 -2.67 -2.27
N LEU A 137 12.12 -3.40 -1.61
CA LEU A 137 12.95 -4.41 -2.26
C LEU A 137 12.08 -5.61 -2.62
N GLY A 138 11.94 -5.88 -3.91
CA GLY A 138 11.25 -7.05 -4.44
C GLY A 138 12.20 -8.19 -4.72
N PHE A 139 11.65 -9.41 -4.75
CA PHE A 139 12.34 -10.63 -5.16
C PHE A 139 11.44 -11.46 -6.07
N CYS A 140 11.95 -11.82 -7.25
CA CYS A 140 11.24 -12.66 -8.20
C CYS A 140 12.26 -13.38 -9.09
N ARG A 141 12.01 -14.65 -9.42
CA ARG A 141 12.89 -15.46 -10.30
C ARG A 141 14.35 -15.51 -9.85
N GLY A 142 14.58 -15.58 -8.53
CA GLY A 142 15.92 -15.66 -7.95
C GLY A 142 16.71 -14.36 -8.04
N ARG A 143 16.05 -13.24 -8.34
CA ARG A 143 16.68 -11.93 -8.52
C ARG A 143 15.95 -10.87 -7.71
N TYR A 144 16.70 -9.90 -7.22
CA TYR A 144 16.14 -8.67 -6.70
C TYR A 144 15.48 -7.86 -7.83
N THR A 145 14.40 -7.18 -7.51
CA THR A 145 13.67 -6.29 -8.41
C THR A 145 13.18 -5.08 -7.62
N THR A 146 13.08 -3.94 -8.28
CA THR A 146 12.46 -2.76 -7.68
C THR A 146 11.00 -2.74 -8.04
N VAL A 147 10.13 -2.60 -7.04
CA VAL A 147 8.72 -2.30 -7.29
C VAL A 147 8.60 -0.81 -7.55
N ARG A 148 8.80 -0.40 -8.80
CA ARG A 148 8.63 0.99 -9.18
C ARG A 148 7.16 1.37 -9.16
N ASP A 149 6.88 2.54 -8.61
CA ASP A 149 5.59 3.20 -8.77
C ASP A 149 5.35 3.36 -10.28
N SER A 150 4.24 2.84 -10.79
CA SER A 150 4.16 2.35 -12.18
C SER A 150 4.22 3.44 -13.26
N LEU A 151 4.31 4.73 -12.92
CA LEU A 151 4.14 5.82 -13.87
C LEU A 151 5.05 6.98 -13.47
N ASP A 152 6.13 7.19 -14.24
CA ASP A 152 7.05 8.32 -14.11
C ASP A 152 6.25 9.63 -14.05
N ALA A 153 6.52 10.43 -13.02
CA ALA A 153 5.86 11.71 -12.88
C ALA A 153 6.24 12.65 -14.03
N GLY A 154 5.25 13.37 -14.57
CA GLY A 154 5.44 14.26 -15.72
C GLY A 154 5.37 13.60 -17.11
N ALA A 155 5.31 12.27 -17.25
CA ALA A 155 5.08 11.65 -18.56
C ALA A 155 3.65 11.88 -19.06
N GLU A 156 3.48 12.12 -20.36
CA GLU A 156 2.14 12.19 -20.98
C GLU A 156 1.43 10.83 -20.87
N ALA A 157 0.12 10.87 -20.60
CA ALA A 157 -0.70 9.66 -20.67
C ALA A 157 -0.63 9.08 -22.08
N PRO A 158 -0.61 7.74 -22.27
CA PRO A 158 -0.75 7.16 -23.60
C PRO A 158 -2.01 7.72 -24.26
N HIS A 159 -1.98 7.93 -25.58
CA HIS A 159 -3.14 8.41 -26.32
C HIS A 159 -4.39 7.58 -25.96
N GLY A 160 -5.45 8.28 -25.55
CA GLY A 160 -6.70 7.67 -25.11
C GLY A 160 -6.90 7.69 -23.59
N ILE A 161 -5.85 7.51 -22.76
CA ILE A 161 -6.06 7.35 -21.31
C ILE A 161 -6.51 8.65 -20.63
N GLN A 162 -7.63 8.59 -19.90
CA GLN A 162 -8.12 9.70 -19.07
C GLN A 162 -7.49 9.66 -17.67
N VAL A 163 -6.96 10.78 -17.20
CA VAL A 163 -6.35 10.88 -15.86
C VAL A 163 -7.24 11.73 -14.96
N GLY A 164 -7.71 11.14 -13.86
CA GLY A 164 -8.47 11.80 -12.81
C GLY A 164 -7.72 11.84 -11.47
N TYR A 165 -8.06 12.81 -10.63
CA TYR A 165 -7.50 12.97 -9.29
C TYR A 165 -8.62 13.02 -8.26
N LEU A 166 -8.56 12.10 -7.32
CA LEU A 166 -9.31 12.11 -6.07
C LEU A 166 -8.56 13.01 -5.08
N VAL A 167 -8.83 14.31 -5.14
CA VAL A 167 -8.14 15.32 -4.30
C VAL A 167 -8.89 15.53 -2.99
N GLU A 168 -8.19 15.31 -1.87
CA GLU A 168 -8.70 15.49 -0.51
C GLU A 168 -8.35 16.85 0.10
N ALA A 169 -9.28 17.38 0.90
CA ALA A 169 -9.03 18.38 1.93
C ALA A 169 -9.96 18.13 3.12
N ASP A 170 -9.42 18.01 4.34
CA ASP A 170 -10.14 17.66 5.56
C ASP A 170 -11.05 16.41 5.39
N ASP A 171 -12.37 16.60 5.36
CA ASP A 171 -13.40 15.57 5.14
C ASP A 171 -14.12 15.70 3.78
N GLY A 172 -13.50 16.43 2.84
CA GLY A 172 -14.07 16.76 1.54
C GLY A 172 -13.28 16.20 0.36
N ILE A 173 -14.01 15.90 -0.73
CA ILE A 173 -13.44 15.58 -2.04
C ILE A 173 -13.69 16.76 -2.98
N LEU A 174 -12.64 17.15 -3.71
CA LEU A 174 -12.75 18.17 -4.74
C LEU A 174 -13.37 17.58 -6.00
N LEU A 175 -14.42 18.22 -6.52
CA LEU A 175 -15.01 17.92 -7.82
C LEU A 175 -14.94 19.14 -8.74
N GLN A 176 -14.92 18.86 -10.04
CA GLN A 176 -14.96 19.83 -11.13
C GLN A 176 -16.32 19.73 -11.85
N SER A 177 -16.94 20.88 -12.13
CA SER A 177 -18.09 20.98 -13.01
C SER A 177 -17.73 20.53 -14.43
N ASP A 178 -18.61 19.76 -15.06
CA ASP A 178 -18.46 19.37 -16.46
C ASP A 178 -18.97 20.43 -17.45
N GLY A 179 -19.56 21.53 -16.95
CA GLY A 179 -20.17 22.59 -17.75
C GLY A 179 -21.58 22.29 -18.28
N ALA A 180 -22.07 21.06 -18.08
CA ALA A 180 -23.41 20.60 -18.47
C ALA A 180 -24.33 20.36 -17.25
N GLY A 181 -23.94 20.87 -16.08
CA GLY A 181 -24.67 20.70 -14.82
C GLY A 181 -24.28 19.46 -14.02
N GLY A 182 -23.30 18.68 -14.51
CA GLY A 182 -22.75 17.54 -13.81
C GLY A 182 -21.38 17.80 -13.18
N TRP A 183 -20.89 16.77 -12.48
CA TRP A 183 -19.64 16.80 -11.72
C TRP A 183 -18.73 15.62 -12.07
N ARG A 184 -17.42 15.89 -12.14
CA ARG A 184 -16.38 14.90 -12.40
C ARG A 184 -15.19 15.11 -11.46
N LEU A 185 -14.31 14.12 -11.39
CA LEU A 185 -13.02 14.32 -10.73
C LEU A 185 -12.20 15.36 -11.50
N PRO A 186 -11.43 16.21 -10.80
CA PRO A 186 -10.37 17.00 -11.42
C PRO A 186 -9.47 16.12 -12.28
N GLY A 187 -9.13 16.58 -13.47
CA GLY A 187 -8.27 15.85 -14.39
C GLY A 187 -7.37 16.82 -15.17
N GLY A 188 -6.26 16.28 -15.66
CA GLY A 188 -5.27 17.02 -16.45
C GLY A 188 -4.73 16.16 -17.59
N ARG A 189 -3.88 16.75 -18.44
CA ARG A 189 -3.26 16.04 -19.58
C ARG A 189 -2.09 15.12 -19.18
N SER A 190 -1.52 15.30 -17.99
CA SER A 190 -0.33 14.59 -17.49
C SER A 190 -0.68 13.43 -16.56
N ARG A 191 0.10 12.33 -16.61
CA ARG A 191 -0.16 11.10 -15.82
C ARG A 191 -0.16 11.33 -14.32
N LYS A 192 0.82 12.06 -13.79
CA LYS A 192 0.98 12.27 -12.34
C LYS A 192 1.42 13.70 -12.06
N ALA A 193 0.63 14.41 -11.27
CA ALA A 193 0.91 15.72 -10.73
C ALA A 193 1.83 15.56 -9.51
N GLU A 194 3.05 16.11 -9.57
CA GLU A 194 4.02 16.03 -8.47
C GLU A 194 3.69 17.02 -7.35
N ARG A 195 3.68 18.30 -7.71
CA ARG A 195 3.48 19.43 -6.79
C ARG A 195 2.24 20.24 -7.10
N SER A 196 1.76 20.15 -8.34
CA SER A 196 0.54 20.82 -8.75
C SER A 196 -0.17 20.06 -9.86
N LEU A 197 -1.50 19.99 -9.75
CA LEU A 197 -2.34 19.51 -10.83
C LEU A 197 -2.58 20.65 -11.81
N LEU A 198 -2.14 20.46 -13.06
CA LEU A 198 -2.50 21.33 -14.18
C LEU A 198 -3.93 21.03 -14.61
N LEU A 199 -4.79 22.02 -14.46
CA LEU A 199 -6.19 21.96 -14.85
C LEU A 199 -6.34 22.24 -16.35
N ALA A 200 -7.43 21.73 -16.94
CA ALA A 200 -7.70 21.88 -18.36
C ALA A 200 -7.88 23.34 -18.84
N ASP A 201 -8.21 24.25 -17.93
CA ASP A 201 -8.37 25.69 -18.16
C ASP A 201 -7.07 26.49 -17.96
N GLY A 202 -5.95 25.83 -17.69
CA GLY A 202 -4.65 26.45 -17.44
C GLY A 202 -4.41 26.85 -15.98
N GLY A 203 -5.36 26.61 -15.08
CA GLY A 203 -5.17 26.77 -13.64
C GLY A 203 -4.25 25.70 -13.04
N THR A 204 -3.75 25.96 -11.83
CA THR A 204 -2.97 24.98 -11.06
C THR A 204 -3.56 24.79 -9.67
N LEU A 205 -3.63 23.54 -9.22
CA LEU A 205 -3.96 23.20 -7.82
C LEU A 205 -2.70 22.67 -7.12
N PRO A 206 -2.17 23.35 -6.09
CA PRO A 206 -1.02 22.85 -5.36
C PRO A 206 -1.38 21.60 -4.55
N LEU A 207 -0.72 20.50 -4.87
CA LEU A 207 -0.87 19.22 -4.17
C LEU A 207 0.26 19.07 -3.15
N ARG A 208 0.00 18.31 -2.09
CA ARG A 208 1.07 17.84 -1.21
C ARG A 208 2.01 16.94 -2.01
N PRO A 209 3.32 17.24 -2.02
CA PRO A 209 4.31 16.33 -2.58
C PRO A 209 4.17 14.96 -1.92
N ASP A 210 4.35 13.90 -2.72
CA ASP A 210 4.51 12.52 -2.26
C ASP A 210 3.27 11.84 -1.61
N ASP A 211 2.10 12.51 -1.57
CA ASP A 211 0.81 11.92 -1.16
C ASP A 211 -0.04 11.49 -2.38
N SER A 212 0.53 11.60 -3.58
CA SER A 212 -0.11 11.22 -4.84
C SER A 212 0.21 9.79 -5.25
N PHE A 213 -0.75 8.87 -5.20
CA PHE A 213 -0.57 7.47 -5.62
C PHE A 213 -1.74 6.98 -6.48
N LEU A 214 -1.49 5.97 -7.33
CA LEU A 214 -2.52 5.40 -8.18
C LEU A 214 -3.55 4.65 -7.32
N TYR A 215 -4.79 5.15 -7.30
CA TYR A 215 -5.87 4.59 -6.50
C TYR A 215 -6.72 3.59 -7.27
N SER A 216 -6.99 3.85 -8.56
CA SER A 216 -7.81 2.96 -9.37
C SER A 216 -7.44 3.04 -10.84
N VAL A 217 -7.56 1.90 -11.53
CA VAL A 217 -7.55 1.81 -13.00
C VAL A 217 -8.83 1.10 -13.41
N PHE A 218 -9.53 1.62 -14.42
CA PHE A 218 -10.73 0.99 -14.97
C PHE A 218 -10.93 1.38 -16.43
N ASP A 219 -11.59 0.53 -17.20
CA ASP A 219 -12.01 0.85 -18.57
C ASP A 219 -13.29 1.69 -18.55
N ILE A 220 -13.42 2.63 -19.50
CA ILE A 220 -14.65 3.43 -19.65
C ILE A 220 -15.54 2.74 -20.67
N ALA A 221 -16.76 2.35 -20.27
CA ALA A 221 -17.69 1.68 -21.17
C ALA A 221 -17.97 2.55 -22.43
N GLY A 222 -17.74 1.97 -23.61
CA GLY A 222 -17.95 2.65 -24.89
C GLY A 222 -16.77 3.54 -25.34
N GLN A 223 -15.62 3.45 -24.69
CA GLN A 223 -14.36 4.08 -25.14
C GLN A 223 -13.24 3.05 -25.16
N ASP A 224 -12.33 3.13 -26.15
CA ASP A 224 -11.08 2.33 -26.20
C ASP A 224 -10.04 2.79 -25.15
N ALA A 225 -10.45 3.69 -24.26
CA ALA A 225 -9.63 4.43 -23.33
C ALA A 225 -9.89 4.00 -21.88
N GLY A 226 -8.84 3.58 -21.20
CA GLY A 226 -8.86 3.38 -19.75
C GLY A 226 -8.77 4.71 -18.98
N CYS A 227 -9.19 4.69 -17.73
CA CYS A 227 -9.03 5.79 -16.79
C CYS A 227 -8.05 5.42 -15.68
N LEU A 228 -7.09 6.31 -15.39
CA LEU A 228 -6.22 6.27 -14.23
C LEU A 228 -6.72 7.29 -13.22
N VAL A 229 -7.02 6.85 -12.00
CA VAL A 229 -7.41 7.73 -10.90
C VAL A 229 -6.32 7.72 -9.85
N TYR A 230 -5.71 8.88 -9.61
CA TYR A 230 -4.75 9.09 -8.53
C TYR A 230 -5.46 9.66 -7.31
N ARG A 231 -5.12 9.17 -6.13
CA ARG A 231 -5.44 9.86 -4.89
C ARG A 231 -4.40 10.94 -4.65
N ALA A 232 -4.80 12.11 -4.17
CA ALA A 232 -3.91 13.21 -3.81
C ALA A 232 -4.51 14.04 -2.68
N ARG A 233 -3.70 14.89 -2.04
CA ARG A 233 -4.16 15.84 -1.01
C ARG A 233 -3.73 17.25 -1.38
N LEU A 234 -4.55 18.25 -1.11
CA LEU A 234 -4.15 19.66 -1.27
C LEU A 234 -3.02 20.02 -0.30
N SER A 235 -2.10 20.90 -0.73
CA SER A 235 -1.13 21.52 0.17
C SER A 235 -1.84 22.28 1.29
N ALA A 236 -1.26 22.31 2.49
CA ALA A 236 -1.81 23.06 3.63
C ALA A 236 -1.88 24.58 3.35
N ASP A 237 -1.02 25.09 2.46
CA ASP A 237 -1.06 26.47 2.00
C ASP A 237 -2.19 26.73 0.97
N ALA A 238 -2.81 25.67 0.44
CA ALA A 238 -3.85 25.72 -0.58
C ALA A 238 -5.27 25.77 -0.01
N THR A 239 -5.47 25.38 1.26
CA THR A 239 -6.79 25.43 1.92
C THR A 239 -7.27 26.87 2.18
N ALA A 240 -6.35 27.85 2.13
CA ALA A 240 -6.62 29.28 2.17
C ALA A 240 -6.80 29.93 0.77
N THR A 241 -6.64 29.16 -0.31
CA THR A 241 -6.68 29.68 -1.69
C THR A 241 -8.07 29.55 -2.29
N THR A 242 -8.53 30.61 -2.96
CA THR A 242 -9.79 30.60 -3.73
C THR A 242 -9.71 29.53 -4.83
N LEU A 243 -10.61 28.54 -4.78
CA LEU A 243 -10.70 27.51 -5.82
C LEU A 243 -11.00 28.15 -7.20
N PRO A 244 -10.46 27.59 -8.29
CA PRO A 244 -10.82 28.04 -9.63
C PRO A 244 -12.34 27.92 -9.89
N PRO A 245 -12.92 28.75 -10.77
CA PRO A 245 -14.32 28.65 -11.14
C PRO A 245 -14.71 27.23 -11.58
N GLY A 246 -15.83 26.73 -11.06
CA GLY A 246 -16.31 25.38 -11.38
C GLY A 246 -15.68 24.26 -10.55
N PHE A 247 -14.79 24.56 -9.59
CA PHE A 247 -14.30 23.58 -8.62
C PHE A 247 -14.96 23.76 -7.27
N ARG A 248 -15.32 22.65 -6.61
CA ARG A 248 -16.00 22.69 -5.31
C ARG A 248 -15.66 21.46 -4.47
N PHE A 249 -15.45 21.67 -3.18
CA PHE A 249 -15.39 20.59 -2.20
C PHE A 249 -16.80 20.11 -1.81
N PHE A 250 -16.94 18.80 -1.75
CA PHE A 250 -18.12 18.12 -1.24
C PHE A 250 -17.72 17.24 -0.07
N ALA A 251 -18.45 17.36 1.04
CA ALA A 251 -18.33 16.42 2.15
C ALA A 251 -18.67 14.99 1.68
N LEU A 252 -18.04 13.98 2.28
CA LEU A 252 -18.19 12.58 1.86
C LEU A 252 -19.65 12.07 1.88
N ASP A 253 -20.50 12.63 2.73
CA ASP A 253 -21.93 12.33 2.84
C ASP A 253 -22.82 13.16 1.92
N ALA A 254 -22.29 14.23 1.33
CA ALA A 254 -23.00 15.17 0.46
C ALA A 254 -22.52 15.11 -1.00
N LEU A 255 -21.85 14.03 -1.40
CA LEU A 255 -21.37 13.86 -2.78
C LEU A 255 -22.53 13.79 -3.78
N PRO A 256 -22.48 14.54 -4.90
CA PRO A 256 -23.58 14.66 -5.84
C PRO A 256 -23.62 13.49 -6.83
N PHE A 257 -23.73 12.24 -6.33
CA PHE A 257 -23.61 11.04 -7.16
C PHE A 257 -24.53 11.04 -8.39
N GLU A 258 -25.76 11.52 -8.26
CA GLU A 258 -26.72 11.55 -9.38
C GLU A 258 -26.33 12.54 -10.49
N ALA A 259 -25.57 13.59 -10.14
CA ALA A 259 -25.05 14.57 -11.10
C ALA A 259 -23.69 14.17 -11.67
N MET A 260 -23.15 13.00 -11.33
CA MET A 260 -21.89 12.53 -11.91
C MET A 260 -22.16 11.63 -13.11
N PRO A 261 -21.80 11.99 -14.35
CA PRO A 261 -22.24 11.26 -15.54
C PRO A 261 -21.63 9.85 -15.65
N MET A 262 -20.36 9.69 -15.26
CA MET A 262 -19.61 8.44 -15.43
C MET A 262 -19.94 7.42 -14.34
N ARG A 263 -20.45 6.26 -14.74
CA ARG A 263 -20.87 5.18 -13.81
C ARG A 263 -19.69 4.64 -13.01
N GLU A 264 -18.55 4.47 -13.66
CA GLU A 264 -17.31 3.93 -13.13
C GLU A 264 -16.76 4.85 -12.03
N THR A 265 -16.75 6.16 -12.28
CA THR A 265 -16.38 7.18 -11.30
C THR A 265 -17.32 7.18 -10.09
N ARG A 266 -18.64 7.02 -10.30
CA ARG A 266 -19.60 6.89 -9.18
C ARG A 266 -19.32 5.64 -8.34
N ALA A 267 -19.10 4.50 -9.00
CA ALA A 267 -18.81 3.23 -8.33
C ALA A 267 -17.52 3.32 -7.50
N MET A 268 -16.45 3.87 -8.09
CA MET A 268 -15.17 4.12 -7.44
C MET A 268 -15.31 5.08 -6.25
N LEU A 269 -16.04 6.19 -6.38
CA LEU A 269 -16.22 7.14 -5.28
C LEU A 269 -17.07 6.56 -4.14
N ARG A 270 -18.12 5.80 -4.44
CA ARG A 270 -18.91 5.08 -3.40
C ARG A 270 -18.03 4.09 -2.64
N ARG A 271 -17.14 3.38 -3.33
CA ARG A 271 -16.13 2.52 -2.71
C ARG A 271 -15.22 3.33 -1.79
N TYR A 272 -14.65 4.41 -2.30
CA TYR A 272 -13.75 5.27 -1.53
C TYR A 272 -14.41 5.83 -0.26
N VAL A 273 -15.64 6.33 -0.33
CA VAL A 273 -16.39 6.84 0.84
C VAL A 273 -16.56 5.75 1.90
N ARG A 274 -16.85 4.50 1.48
CA ARG A 274 -17.00 3.37 2.38
C ARG A 274 -15.67 2.99 3.05
N GLU A 275 -14.59 2.96 2.29
CA GLU A 275 -13.23 2.71 2.78
C GLU A 275 -12.81 3.76 3.81
N ARG A 276 -13.07 5.05 3.52
CA ARG A 276 -12.67 6.15 4.38
C ARG A 276 -13.46 6.21 5.69
N ARG A 277 -14.77 5.94 5.65
CA ARG A 277 -15.61 5.84 6.86
C ARG A 277 -15.21 4.69 7.78
N ALA A 278 -14.57 3.66 7.23
CA ALA A 278 -14.16 2.49 7.98
C ALA A 278 -12.68 2.53 8.40
N ASP A 279 -11.93 3.56 8.01
CA ASP A 279 -10.46 3.68 8.15
C ASP A 279 -9.68 2.45 7.59
N ARG A 280 -10.16 1.90 6.45
CA ARG A 280 -9.64 0.65 5.85
C ARG A 280 -9.38 0.82 4.35
N PHE A 281 -8.14 0.57 3.91
CA PHE A 281 -7.75 0.60 2.48
C PHE A 281 -7.45 -0.83 1.99
N GLY A 282 -7.99 -1.24 0.83
CA GLY A 282 -7.78 -2.56 0.22
C GLY A 282 -7.48 -2.49 -1.28
N ILE A 283 -6.82 -3.52 -1.82
CA ILE A 283 -6.43 -3.61 -3.24
C ILE A 283 -7.57 -4.23 -4.06
N TYR A 284 -7.96 -3.60 -5.18
CA TYR A 284 -9.02 -4.05 -6.08
C TYR A 284 -8.49 -4.33 -7.50
N ILE A 285 -9.02 -5.37 -8.17
CA ILE A 285 -8.77 -5.69 -9.58
C ILE A 285 -10.13 -5.89 -10.25
N ASP A 286 -10.38 -5.16 -11.34
CA ASP A 286 -11.59 -5.29 -12.14
C ASP A 286 -11.38 -6.32 -13.26
N SER A 287 -12.39 -7.17 -13.49
CA SER A 287 -12.45 -8.07 -14.65
C SER A 287 -13.88 -8.12 -15.19
N SER A 288 -14.00 -8.45 -16.48
CA SER A 288 -15.24 -8.37 -17.27
C SER A 288 -16.39 -9.27 -16.79
N ASP A 289 -16.10 -10.17 -15.86
CA ASP A 289 -16.99 -11.14 -15.20
C ASP A 289 -17.48 -10.69 -13.81
N GLY A 290 -17.29 -9.41 -13.47
CA GLY A 290 -17.70 -8.82 -12.20
C GLY A 290 -16.54 -8.83 -11.20
N GLY A 291 -16.03 -7.63 -10.90
CA GLY A 291 -14.85 -7.49 -10.06
C GLY A 291 -15.03 -8.05 -8.65
N ARG A 292 -13.92 -8.57 -8.11
CA ARG A 292 -13.87 -9.23 -6.80
C ARG A 292 -13.15 -8.34 -5.81
N LEU A 293 -13.74 -8.21 -4.63
CA LEU A 293 -13.22 -7.37 -3.55
C LEU A 293 -12.65 -8.27 -2.45
N ALA A 294 -11.34 -8.17 -2.19
CA ALA A 294 -10.73 -8.80 -1.04
C ALA A 294 -10.82 -7.85 0.16
N MET A 295 -11.71 -8.16 1.11
CA MET A 295 -11.96 -7.39 2.32
C MET A 295 -10.94 -7.72 3.40
N VAL A 296 -10.46 -6.72 4.13
CA VAL A 296 -9.57 -6.91 5.30
C VAL A 296 -10.36 -7.20 6.59
N ASP A 297 -11.70 -7.26 6.54
CA ASP A 297 -12.56 -7.65 7.68
C ASP A 297 -13.12 -9.07 7.62
N GLY A 298 -12.57 -9.94 6.76
CA GLY A 298 -12.93 -11.36 6.73
C GLY A 298 -14.34 -11.67 6.21
N SER A 299 -15.12 -10.67 5.78
CA SER A 299 -16.37 -10.91 5.09
C SER A 299 -16.14 -11.02 3.58
N THR A 300 -16.13 -12.25 3.05
CA THR A 300 -16.31 -12.50 1.62
C THR A 300 -17.80 -12.40 1.30
N SER A 301 -18.26 -11.24 0.83
CA SER A 301 -19.56 -11.18 0.15
C SER A 301 -19.34 -11.42 -1.33
N SER A 302 -19.88 -12.52 -1.88
CA SER A 302 -20.05 -12.66 -3.31
C SER A 302 -20.92 -11.51 -3.81
N TRP A 303 -20.45 -10.77 -4.81
CA TRP A 303 -21.29 -9.85 -5.56
C TRP A 303 -22.37 -10.67 -6.29
N PRO A 304 -23.68 -10.54 -6.01
CA PRO A 304 -24.69 -11.10 -6.90
C PRO A 304 -24.64 -10.25 -8.16
N GLY A 305 -24.21 -10.86 -9.26
CA GLY A 305 -24.14 -10.20 -10.56
C GLY A 305 -25.44 -9.45 -10.85
N ALA A 306 -25.32 -8.25 -11.42
CA ALA A 306 -26.44 -7.49 -11.96
C ALA A 306 -26.98 -8.11 -13.26
N PHE A 307 -27.08 -9.43 -13.31
CA PHE A 307 -27.75 -10.23 -14.34
C PHE A 307 -28.82 -11.08 -13.67
N ALA A 308 -29.84 -10.41 -13.15
CA ALA A 308 -31.16 -10.97 -13.00
C ALA A 308 -32.11 -9.95 -13.64
N GLU A 309 -32.22 -10.02 -14.97
CA GLU A 309 -33.49 -9.71 -15.62
C GLU A 309 -34.52 -10.68 -15.04
N ASN A 310 -35.65 -10.16 -14.53
CA ASN A 310 -36.97 -10.77 -14.61
C ASN A 310 -38.02 -9.86 -13.94
N GLY A 311 -38.93 -9.30 -14.76
CA GLY A 311 -40.21 -8.73 -14.33
C GLY A 311 -40.38 -7.26 -14.62
#